data_AF-A0A2S7Y0Q0-F1
#
_entry.id   AF-A0A2S7Y0Q0-F1
#
_cell.length_a   1.000
_cell.length_b   1.000
_cell.length_c   1.000
_cell.angle_alpha   90.00
_cell.angle_beta   90.00
_cell.angle_gamma   90.00
#
_symmetry.space_group_name_H-M   'P 1'
#
loop_
_entity.id
_entity.type
_entity.pdbx_description
1 polymer ?
#
loop_
_entity_poly.entity_id
_entity_poly.type
_entity_poly.pdbx_seq_one_letter_code
_entity_poly.pdbx_strand_id
1 'polypeptide(L)'
;MAQLVTLTLYDRGDLSQGRMRSVFGHKAYHWGVLIVPKEKRPGRVAHAFEATDASVIDPVTFRMTNPSMEWRYNARLGVDPELSHKLLGQLVVGEIPDGAAPKALDTFFEAVPLPVRNTEPQQGCVTWSMNALRALQKRGWAWDFDLDVFKDDALAYADDRIKGKDATEPKLKYYLEDKRCQSDGGVDEADK
;
A
#
# COMPACT_ATOMS: atom_id res chain seq x y z
N MET A 1 -5.35 21.01 -4.28
CA MET A 1 -4.77 20.93 -2.91
C MET A 1 -3.87 19.72 -2.86
N ALA A 2 -2.71 19.83 -2.22
CA ALA A 2 -1.75 18.74 -2.16
C ALA A 2 -2.34 17.45 -1.58
N GLN A 3 -1.99 16.32 -2.20
CA GLN A 3 -2.36 14.98 -1.75
C GLN A 3 -1.11 14.15 -1.51
N LEU A 4 -1.07 13.38 -0.43
CA LEU A 4 -0.04 12.40 -0.18
C LEU A 4 -0.39 11.10 -0.90
N VAL A 5 0.63 10.49 -1.48
CA VAL A 5 0.57 9.15 -2.06
C VAL A 5 1.06 8.18 -1.00
N THR A 6 0.23 7.24 -0.59
CA THR A 6 0.60 6.24 0.42
C THR A 6 0.40 4.82 -0.08
N LEU A 7 1.34 3.93 0.26
CA LEU A 7 1.10 2.49 0.23
C LEU A 7 0.35 2.11 1.51
N THR A 8 -0.77 1.41 1.37
CA THR A 8 -1.52 0.85 2.50
C THR A 8 -1.28 -0.64 2.64
N LEU A 9 -1.18 -1.08 3.89
CA LEU A 9 -0.99 -2.48 4.26
C LEU A 9 -2.14 -2.91 5.17
N TYR A 10 -2.78 -4.03 4.83
CA TYR A 10 -3.91 -4.57 5.58
C TYR A 10 -3.65 -6.00 6.05
N ASP A 11 -4.16 -6.29 7.23
CA ASP A 11 -4.22 -7.62 7.82
C ASP A 11 -5.12 -8.55 6.96
N ARG A 12 -4.61 -9.75 6.68
CA ARG A 12 -5.31 -10.84 6.01
C ARG A 12 -5.69 -11.98 6.98
N GLY A 13 -5.74 -11.70 8.27
CA GLY A 13 -6.09 -12.66 9.32
C GLY A 13 -5.02 -13.74 9.44
N ASP A 14 -5.43 -15.01 9.33
CA ASP A 14 -4.53 -16.15 9.49
C ASP A 14 -3.33 -16.12 8.53
N LEU A 15 -3.48 -15.50 7.35
CA LEU A 15 -2.39 -15.37 6.38
C LEU A 15 -1.26 -14.44 6.87
N SER A 16 -1.61 -13.46 7.71
CA SER A 16 -0.66 -12.47 8.25
C SER A 16 0.02 -12.94 9.54
N GLN A 17 -0.26 -14.15 10.01
CA GLN A 17 0.19 -14.60 11.33
C GLN A 17 0.94 -15.93 11.29
N GLY A 18 1.75 -16.16 12.34
CA GLY A 18 2.43 -17.42 12.62
C GLY A 18 3.21 -17.98 11.42
N ARG A 19 3.01 -19.29 11.18
CA ARG A 19 3.67 -20.01 10.06
C ARG A 19 3.26 -19.45 8.70
N MET A 20 2.00 -19.03 8.55
CA MET A 20 1.48 -18.57 7.26
C MET A 20 2.16 -17.27 6.83
N ARG A 21 2.40 -16.33 7.75
CA ARG A 21 3.20 -15.12 7.47
C ARG A 21 4.54 -15.46 6.83
N SER A 22 5.22 -16.47 7.36
CA SER A 22 6.54 -16.88 6.85
C SER A 22 6.47 -17.56 5.48
N VAL A 23 5.39 -18.30 5.20
CA VAL A 23 5.18 -18.97 3.91
C VAL A 23 4.79 -17.97 2.81
N PHE A 24 3.90 -17.01 3.13
CA PHE A 24 3.37 -16.07 2.16
C PHE A 24 4.27 -14.83 1.96
N GLY A 25 5.18 -14.53 2.89
CA GLY A 25 6.11 -13.41 2.77
C GLY A 25 5.39 -12.10 2.50
N HIS A 26 5.73 -11.40 1.41
CA HIS A 26 5.06 -10.15 1.01
C HIS A 26 3.54 -10.31 0.82
N LYS A 27 3.08 -11.50 0.42
CA LYS A 27 1.66 -11.80 0.18
C LYS A 27 0.89 -12.11 1.46
N ALA A 28 1.57 -12.16 2.62
CA ALA A 28 0.93 -12.35 3.92
C ALA A 28 0.00 -11.18 4.26
N TYR A 29 0.23 -10.01 3.69
CA TYR A 29 -0.58 -8.81 3.84
C TYR A 29 -1.27 -8.45 2.54
N HIS A 30 -2.35 -7.69 2.61
CA HIS A 30 -2.96 -7.08 1.43
C HIS A 30 -2.37 -5.69 1.22
N TRP A 31 -2.03 -5.38 -0.03
CA TRP A 31 -1.36 -4.13 -0.39
C TRP A 31 -2.28 -3.32 -1.29
N GLY A 32 -2.28 -2.01 -1.10
CA GLY A 32 -3.05 -1.06 -1.88
C GLY A 32 -2.36 0.29 -1.95
N VAL A 33 -2.96 1.20 -2.71
CA VAL A 33 -2.56 2.61 -2.75
C VAL A 33 -3.70 3.45 -2.22
N LEU A 34 -3.39 4.41 -1.37
CA LEU A 34 -4.34 5.36 -0.84
C LEU A 34 -3.84 6.77 -1.11
N ILE A 35 -4.69 7.56 -1.76
CA ILE A 35 -4.44 8.98 -1.97
C ILE A 35 -5.20 9.73 -0.90
N VAL A 36 -4.45 10.32 0.04
CA VAL A 36 -5.01 11.10 1.15
C VAL A 36 -4.67 12.56 0.94
N PRO A 37 -5.56 13.52 1.23
CA PRO A 37 -5.17 14.91 1.09
C PRO A 37 -4.12 15.25 2.19
N LYS A 38 -3.28 16.30 2.05
CA LYS A 38 -2.18 16.63 3.01
C LYS A 38 -2.63 17.26 4.34
N GLU A 39 -3.22 18.46 4.33
CA GLU A 39 -3.85 19.17 5.48
C GLU A 39 -5.15 18.60 6.14
N LYS A 40 -5.08 17.97 7.32
CA LYS A 40 -6.27 17.36 7.98
C LYS A 40 -7.47 18.33 8.10
N ARG A 41 -8.63 17.97 7.56
CA ARG A 41 -9.90 18.71 7.70
C ARG A 41 -11.08 17.74 7.93
N PRO A 42 -12.13 18.13 8.67
CA PRO A 42 -13.34 17.32 8.85
C PRO A 42 -13.98 16.95 7.51
N GLY A 43 -14.47 15.71 7.37
CA GLY A 43 -15.08 15.22 6.13
C GLY A 43 -14.08 14.85 5.03
N ARG A 44 -12.82 14.59 5.41
CA ARG A 44 -11.79 14.25 4.44
C ARG A 44 -12.03 12.90 3.78
N VAL A 45 -12.10 12.96 2.47
CA VAL A 45 -12.26 11.81 1.61
C VAL A 45 -10.88 11.38 1.12
N ALA A 46 -10.48 10.15 1.43
CA ALA A 46 -9.38 9.48 0.76
C ALA A 46 -9.91 8.68 -0.44
N HIS A 47 -9.00 8.28 -1.32
CA HIS A 47 -9.30 7.43 -2.47
C HIS A 47 -8.41 6.20 -2.41
N ALA A 48 -9.02 5.03 -2.26
CA ALA A 48 -8.33 3.75 -2.15
C ALA A 48 -8.37 3.02 -3.50
N PHE A 49 -7.24 2.46 -3.89
CA PHE A 49 -7.04 1.74 -5.14
C PHE A 49 -6.30 0.45 -4.86
N GLU A 50 -6.80 -0.66 -5.40
CA GLU A 50 -6.21 -1.97 -5.17
C GLU A 50 -6.51 -2.93 -6.32
N ALA A 51 -5.72 -4.00 -6.42
CA ALA A 51 -6.10 -5.20 -7.15
C ALA A 51 -6.46 -6.32 -6.16
N THR A 52 -7.59 -6.98 -6.39
CA THR A 52 -8.08 -8.05 -5.53
C THR A 52 -8.69 -9.17 -6.35
N ASP A 53 -8.41 -10.40 -5.94
CA ASP A 53 -9.06 -11.63 -6.41
C ASP A 53 -10.09 -12.15 -5.39
N ALA A 54 -10.37 -11.37 -4.35
CA ALA A 54 -11.22 -11.79 -3.24
C ALA A 54 -12.59 -12.26 -3.74
N SER A 55 -13.00 -13.39 -3.22
CA SER A 55 -14.35 -13.92 -3.38
C SER A 55 -14.98 -14.06 -2.01
N VAL A 56 -16.14 -13.44 -1.85
CA VAL A 56 -16.94 -13.53 -0.62
C VAL A 56 -18.29 -14.14 -0.95
N ILE A 57 -18.89 -14.82 0.02
CA ILE A 57 -20.27 -15.27 -0.07
C ILE A 57 -21.15 -14.05 0.21
N ASP A 58 -21.97 -13.68 -0.76
CA ASP A 58 -23.02 -12.68 -0.57
C ASP A 58 -24.05 -13.25 0.42
N PRO A 59 -24.28 -12.61 1.58
CA PRO A 59 -25.16 -13.14 2.61
C PRO A 59 -26.65 -13.10 2.22
N VAL A 60 -27.02 -12.34 1.19
CA VAL A 60 -28.40 -12.25 0.69
C VAL A 60 -28.64 -13.33 -0.35
N THR A 61 -27.73 -13.46 -1.33
CA THR A 61 -27.91 -14.39 -2.45
C THR A 61 -27.31 -15.76 -2.21
N PHE A 62 -26.49 -15.92 -1.16
CA PHE A 62 -25.66 -17.10 -0.87
C PHE A 62 -24.76 -17.54 -2.04
N ARG A 63 -24.45 -16.62 -2.95
CA ARG A 63 -23.56 -16.85 -4.10
C ARG A 63 -22.21 -16.20 -3.87
N MET A 64 -21.17 -16.78 -4.46
CA MET A 64 -19.85 -16.17 -4.49
C MET A 64 -19.84 -14.96 -5.43
N THR A 65 -19.27 -13.85 -4.99
CA THR A 65 -19.15 -12.61 -5.79
C THR A 65 -18.07 -12.68 -6.88
N ASN A 66 -17.09 -13.56 -6.71
CA ASN A 66 -16.00 -13.78 -7.66
C ASN A 66 -15.59 -15.27 -7.68
N PRO A 67 -16.48 -16.17 -8.13
CA PRO A 67 -16.24 -17.61 -8.04
C PRO A 67 -15.01 -18.06 -8.82
N SER A 68 -14.66 -17.37 -9.92
CA SER A 68 -13.45 -17.64 -10.67
C SER A 68 -12.19 -17.11 -9.99
N MET A 69 -12.30 -16.25 -8.97
CA MET A 69 -11.19 -15.54 -8.29
C MET A 69 -10.38 -14.65 -9.22
N GLU A 70 -11.03 -14.02 -10.21
CA GLU A 70 -10.33 -13.14 -11.16
C GLU A 70 -9.77 -11.91 -10.47
N TRP A 71 -8.55 -11.54 -10.83
CA TRP A 71 -7.98 -10.27 -10.43
C TRP A 71 -8.82 -9.16 -11.02
N ARG A 72 -9.33 -8.30 -10.14
CA ARG A 72 -10.12 -7.13 -10.49
C ARG A 72 -9.46 -5.89 -9.91
N TYR A 73 -9.45 -4.83 -10.70
CA TYR A 73 -9.18 -3.50 -10.19
C TYR A 73 -10.38 -3.05 -9.35
N ASN A 74 -10.11 -2.47 -8.19
CA ASN A 74 -11.13 -1.94 -7.30
C ASN A 74 -10.74 -0.53 -6.85
N ALA A 75 -11.60 0.44 -7.19
CA ALA A 75 -11.48 1.83 -6.77
C ALA A 75 -12.58 2.17 -5.78
N ARG A 76 -12.19 2.71 -4.62
CA ARG A 76 -13.12 3.22 -3.61
C ARG A 76 -12.81 4.70 -3.38
N LEU A 77 -13.57 5.54 -4.05
CA LEU A 77 -13.55 6.99 -3.85
C LEU A 77 -14.47 7.32 -2.66
N GLY A 78 -14.16 8.34 -1.85
CA GLY A 78 -15.08 8.68 -0.76
C GLY A 78 -14.72 8.06 0.60
N VAL A 79 -13.57 7.41 0.75
CA VAL A 79 -13.35 6.54 1.92
C VAL A 79 -12.73 7.28 3.11
N ASP A 80 -13.14 6.87 4.31
CA ASP A 80 -12.44 7.14 5.55
C ASP A 80 -11.55 5.93 5.90
N PRO A 81 -10.21 6.06 5.84
CA PRO A 81 -9.30 4.97 6.16
C PRO A 81 -9.41 4.49 7.61
N GLU A 82 -9.84 5.34 8.54
CA GLU A 82 -9.92 4.97 9.96
C GLU A 82 -11.05 4.00 10.28
N LEU A 83 -12.03 3.88 9.38
CA LEU A 83 -13.12 2.90 9.51
C LEU A 83 -12.69 1.45 9.21
N SER A 84 -11.50 1.25 8.63
CA SER A 84 -11.01 -0.08 8.32
C SER A 84 -10.24 -0.69 9.50
N HIS A 85 -10.88 -1.61 10.22
CA HIS A 85 -10.21 -2.37 11.30
C HIS A 85 -9.03 -3.23 10.82
N LYS A 86 -8.95 -3.53 9.52
CA LYS A 86 -7.85 -4.31 8.93
C LYS A 86 -6.65 -3.45 8.52
N LEU A 87 -6.78 -2.12 8.49
CA LEU A 87 -5.67 -1.25 8.09
C LEU A 87 -4.59 -1.24 9.17
N LEU A 88 -3.41 -1.76 8.83
CA LEU A 88 -2.26 -1.81 9.72
C LEU A 88 -1.55 -0.45 9.76
N GLY A 89 -1.36 0.15 8.58
CA GLY A 89 -0.65 1.43 8.46
C GLY A 89 -0.49 1.91 7.02
N GLN A 90 0.16 3.07 6.90
CA GLN A 90 0.37 3.84 5.68
C GLN A 90 1.84 4.28 5.57
N LEU A 91 2.46 3.94 4.45
CA LEU A 91 3.79 4.44 4.09
C LEU A 91 3.62 5.54 3.06
N VAL A 92 3.89 6.79 3.43
CA VAL A 92 3.94 7.92 2.51
C VAL A 92 5.16 7.76 1.63
N VAL A 93 4.94 7.78 0.31
CA VAL A 93 5.95 7.51 -0.73
C VAL A 93 5.99 8.63 -1.78
N GLY A 94 5.19 9.67 -1.60
CA GLY A 94 5.09 10.75 -2.57
C GLY A 94 4.03 11.78 -2.23
N GLU A 95 3.94 12.77 -3.12
CA GLU A 95 3.00 13.87 -3.05
C GLU A 95 2.56 14.27 -4.46
N ILE A 96 1.30 14.64 -4.60
CA ILE A 96 0.69 15.26 -5.77
C ILE A 96 0.44 16.73 -5.39
N PRO A 97 1.34 17.68 -5.75
CA PRO A 97 1.31 19.05 -5.21
C PRO A 97 0.00 19.80 -5.46
N ASP A 98 -0.53 19.72 -6.67
CA ASP A 98 -1.78 20.39 -7.04
C ASP A 98 -3.02 19.56 -6.69
N GLY A 99 -2.80 18.30 -6.31
CA GLY A 99 -3.80 17.24 -6.25
C GLY A 99 -4.23 16.78 -7.65
N ALA A 100 -4.93 15.66 -7.69
CA ALA A 100 -5.54 15.12 -8.88
C ALA A 100 -7.04 14.91 -8.65
N ALA A 101 -7.83 15.14 -9.70
CA ALA A 101 -9.25 14.87 -9.67
C ALA A 101 -9.49 13.36 -9.45
N PRO A 102 -10.53 12.94 -8.69
CA PRO A 102 -10.79 11.52 -8.41
C PRO A 102 -10.89 10.66 -9.68
N LYS A 103 -11.53 11.19 -10.74
CA LYS A 103 -11.63 10.51 -12.03
C LYS A 103 -10.27 10.34 -12.72
N ALA A 104 -9.38 11.32 -12.59
CA ALA A 104 -8.03 11.22 -13.16
C ALA A 104 -7.17 10.18 -12.43
N LEU A 105 -7.33 10.08 -11.10
CA LEU A 105 -6.71 9.03 -10.30
C LEU A 105 -7.25 7.65 -10.70
N ASP A 106 -8.57 7.53 -10.84
CA ASP A 106 -9.22 6.27 -11.23
C ASP A 106 -8.73 5.77 -12.59
N THR A 107 -8.76 6.62 -13.61
CA THR A 107 -8.23 6.28 -14.95
C THR A 107 -6.73 5.95 -14.90
N PHE A 108 -5.96 6.61 -14.04
CA PHE A 108 -4.53 6.33 -13.89
C PHE A 108 -4.28 4.94 -13.30
N PHE A 109 -4.98 4.57 -12.21
CA PHE A 109 -4.78 3.28 -11.55
C PHE A 109 -5.44 2.11 -12.30
N GLU A 110 -6.52 2.36 -13.05
CA GLU A 110 -7.13 1.38 -13.96
C GLU A 110 -6.16 0.93 -15.06
N ALA A 111 -5.29 1.83 -15.52
CA ALA A 111 -4.28 1.51 -16.53
C ALA A 111 -3.10 0.66 -15.99
N VAL A 112 -3.01 0.45 -14.68
CA VAL A 112 -1.96 -0.40 -14.09
C VAL A 112 -2.30 -1.86 -14.39
N PRO A 113 -1.36 -2.63 -15.00
CA PRO A 113 -1.62 -4.02 -15.36
C PRO A 113 -2.04 -4.87 -14.15
N LEU A 114 -3.16 -5.56 -14.29
CA LEU A 114 -3.63 -6.52 -13.29
C LEU A 114 -2.69 -7.73 -13.19
N PRO A 115 -2.60 -8.36 -12.01
CA PRO A 115 -1.78 -9.55 -11.84
C PRO A 115 -2.22 -10.69 -12.75
N VAL A 116 -1.24 -11.37 -13.36
CA VAL A 116 -1.47 -12.54 -14.21
C VAL A 116 -1.37 -13.83 -13.39
N ARG A 117 -2.38 -14.69 -13.50
CA ARG A 117 -2.42 -15.97 -12.79
C ARG A 117 -1.48 -17.00 -13.40
N ASN A 118 -1.13 -18.00 -12.58
CA ASN A 118 -0.38 -19.18 -13.02
C ASN A 118 0.97 -18.80 -13.67
N THR A 119 1.62 -17.80 -13.11
CA THR A 119 2.94 -17.32 -13.52
C THR A 119 3.98 -17.70 -12.46
N GLU A 120 5.25 -17.78 -12.86
CA GLU A 120 6.39 -17.95 -11.96
C GLU A 120 7.30 -16.72 -12.13
N PRO A 121 7.47 -15.86 -11.10
CA PRO A 121 6.82 -15.92 -9.78
C PRO A 121 5.33 -15.56 -9.83
N GLN A 122 4.54 -16.20 -8.95
CA GLN A 122 3.10 -15.96 -8.84
C GLN A 122 2.84 -14.47 -8.52
N GLN A 123 2.01 -13.82 -9.34
CA GLN A 123 1.65 -12.42 -9.14
C GLN A 123 0.45 -12.24 -8.20
N GLY A 124 0.31 -11.05 -7.62
CA GLY A 124 -0.87 -10.68 -6.82
C GLY A 124 -0.94 -9.19 -6.46
N CYS A 125 -1.66 -8.85 -5.39
CA CYS A 125 -1.83 -7.44 -4.95
C CYS A 125 -0.48 -6.72 -4.77
N VAL A 126 0.54 -7.39 -4.23
CA VAL A 126 1.91 -6.85 -4.12
C VAL A 126 2.46 -6.45 -5.49
N THR A 127 2.33 -7.32 -6.50
CA THR A 127 2.78 -7.05 -7.87
C THR A 127 2.08 -5.82 -8.46
N TRP A 128 0.76 -5.73 -8.28
CA TRP A 128 -0.02 -4.58 -8.73
C TRP A 128 0.40 -3.30 -8.02
N SER A 129 0.55 -3.33 -6.69
CA SER A 129 1.00 -2.17 -5.90
C SER A 129 2.38 -1.69 -6.33
N MET A 130 3.33 -2.60 -6.56
CA MET A 130 4.67 -2.21 -7.05
C MET A 130 4.62 -1.61 -8.46
N ASN A 131 3.78 -2.15 -9.35
CA ASN A 131 3.55 -1.56 -10.68
C ASN A 131 2.90 -0.18 -10.60
N ALA A 132 1.96 0.02 -9.67
CA ALA A 132 1.31 1.29 -9.42
C ALA A 132 2.32 2.33 -8.89
N LEU A 133 3.17 1.97 -7.92
CA LEU A 133 4.23 2.84 -7.43
C LEU A 133 5.24 3.20 -8.53
N ARG A 134 5.63 2.24 -9.37
CA ARG A 134 6.49 2.50 -10.54
C ARG A 134 5.84 3.48 -11.52
N ALA A 135 4.54 3.35 -11.76
CA ALA A 135 3.81 4.29 -12.60
C ALA A 135 3.75 5.70 -11.98
N LEU A 136 3.57 5.78 -10.65
CA LEU A 136 3.59 7.03 -9.89
C LEU A 136 4.96 7.71 -9.94
N GLN A 137 6.05 6.94 -9.82
CA GLN A 137 7.43 7.44 -9.97
C GLN A 137 7.65 8.02 -11.38
N LYS A 138 7.27 7.29 -12.43
CA LYS A 138 7.34 7.77 -13.82
C LYS A 138 6.53 9.05 -14.06
N ARG A 139 5.43 9.25 -13.32
CA ARG A 139 4.60 10.44 -13.41
C ARG A 139 5.13 11.62 -12.59
N GLY A 140 6.06 11.38 -11.67
CA GLY A 140 6.58 12.35 -10.71
C GLY A 140 5.67 12.56 -9.50
N TRP A 141 4.79 11.61 -9.18
CA TRP A 141 3.88 11.65 -8.03
C TRP A 141 4.38 10.82 -6.84
N ALA A 142 5.32 9.91 -7.07
CA ALA A 142 6.08 9.21 -6.03
C ALA A 142 7.55 9.59 -6.13
N TRP A 143 8.25 9.58 -5.00
CA TRP A 143 9.68 9.84 -4.97
C TRP A 143 10.47 8.72 -5.65
N ASP A 144 11.65 9.07 -6.14
CA ASP A 144 12.57 8.10 -6.75
C ASP A 144 13.31 7.34 -5.64
N PHE A 145 12.93 6.08 -5.45
CA PHE A 145 13.54 5.14 -4.51
C PHE A 145 13.48 3.72 -5.09
N ASP A 146 14.37 2.87 -4.60
CA ASP A 146 14.41 1.46 -5.00
C ASP A 146 13.15 0.72 -4.52
N LEU A 147 12.32 0.30 -5.47
CA LEU A 147 11.07 -0.41 -5.19
C LEU A 147 11.29 -1.81 -4.63
N ASP A 148 12.41 -2.47 -4.95
CA ASP A 148 12.70 -3.80 -4.45
C ASP A 148 13.14 -3.74 -2.98
N VAL A 149 13.96 -2.76 -2.61
CA VAL A 149 14.29 -2.49 -1.20
C VAL A 149 13.05 -2.04 -0.43
N PHE A 150 12.25 -1.14 -1.00
CA PHE A 150 11.02 -0.67 -0.36
C PHE A 150 10.03 -1.78 -0.09
N LYS A 151 9.93 -2.77 -0.97
CA LYS A 151 9.05 -3.93 -0.80
C LYS A 151 9.41 -4.73 0.47
N ASP A 152 10.70 -4.88 0.78
CA ASP A 152 11.12 -5.55 2.01
C ASP A 152 10.91 -4.66 3.25
N ASP A 153 11.20 -3.36 3.14
CA ASP A 153 10.94 -2.38 4.19
C ASP A 153 9.44 -2.32 4.55
N ALA A 154 8.56 -2.39 3.54
CA ALA A 154 7.11 -2.39 3.72
C ALA A 154 6.60 -3.66 4.40
N LEU A 155 7.21 -4.82 4.13
CA LEU A 155 6.91 -6.06 4.83
C LEU A 155 7.30 -5.96 6.31
N ALA A 156 8.51 -5.48 6.61
CA ALA A 156 8.98 -5.29 7.98
C ALA A 156 8.09 -4.30 8.76
N TYR A 157 7.66 -3.22 8.12
CA TYR A 157 6.70 -2.28 8.67
C TYR A 157 5.36 -2.97 9.00
N ALA A 158 4.82 -3.80 8.10
CA ALA A 158 3.57 -4.54 8.36
C ALA A 158 3.71 -5.49 9.55
N ASP A 159 4.82 -6.21 9.65
CA ASP A 159 5.12 -7.14 10.76
C ASP A 159 5.24 -6.45 12.12
N ASP A 160 5.69 -5.19 12.13
CA ASP A 160 5.66 -4.42 13.36
C ASP A 160 4.24 -3.92 13.67
N ARG A 161 3.54 -3.36 12.67
CA ARG A 161 2.21 -2.78 12.84
C ARG A 161 1.15 -3.79 13.27
N ILE A 162 1.26 -5.06 12.89
CA ILE A 162 0.31 -6.12 13.30
C ILE A 162 0.37 -6.43 14.81
N LYS A 163 1.44 -6.03 15.52
CA LYS A 163 1.55 -6.13 16.99
C LYS A 163 0.59 -5.20 17.73
N GLY A 164 -0.12 -4.32 17.02
CA GLY A 164 -1.17 -3.49 17.58
C GLY A 164 -0.61 -2.43 18.55
N LYS A 165 -0.87 -2.61 19.85
CA LYS A 165 -0.41 -1.68 20.90
C LYS A 165 1.08 -1.78 21.17
N ASP A 166 1.68 -2.93 20.88
CA ASP A 166 3.10 -3.19 21.09
C ASP A 166 3.95 -2.83 19.86
N ALA A 167 3.32 -2.25 18.82
CA ALA A 167 4.00 -1.78 17.64
C ALA A 167 4.80 -0.49 17.92
N THR A 168 6.02 -0.44 17.40
CA THR A 168 6.93 0.70 17.47
C THR A 168 6.75 1.66 16.30
N GLU A 169 6.32 1.12 15.15
CA GLU A 169 6.11 1.87 13.93
C GLU A 169 4.79 2.67 13.99
N PRO A 170 4.79 3.94 13.54
CA PRO A 170 3.59 4.77 13.54
C PRO A 170 2.61 4.33 12.45
N LYS A 171 1.32 4.61 12.63
CA LYS A 171 0.27 4.32 11.62
C LYS A 171 0.47 5.04 10.29
N LEU A 172 1.18 6.16 10.28
CA LEU A 172 1.55 6.94 9.10
C LEU A 172 3.05 7.21 9.19
N LYS A 173 3.83 6.70 8.24
CA LYS A 173 5.30 6.81 8.20
C LYS A 173 5.75 7.37 6.86
N TYR A 174 6.69 8.32 6.86
CA TYR A 174 7.28 8.88 5.64
C TYR A 174 8.53 8.10 5.24
N TYR A 175 8.50 7.42 4.09
CA TYR A 175 9.55 6.47 3.72
C TYR A 175 10.94 7.11 3.56
N LEU A 176 11.02 8.30 2.96
CA LEU A 176 12.29 8.99 2.68
C LEU A 176 12.65 10.10 3.67
N GLU A 177 11.82 10.39 4.67
CA GLU A 177 12.24 11.24 5.79
C GLU A 177 13.16 10.44 6.73
N ASP A 178 12.86 9.17 6.97
CA ASP A 178 13.67 8.33 7.87
C ASP A 178 15.03 7.93 7.29
N LYS A 179 15.19 7.81 5.96
CA LYS A 179 16.50 7.48 5.35
C LYS A 179 17.47 8.67 5.29
N ARG A 180 16.96 9.91 5.34
CA ARG A 180 17.80 11.11 5.47
C ARG A 180 18.41 11.25 6.87
N CYS A 181 17.70 10.79 7.92
CA CYS A 181 18.24 10.77 9.28
C CYS A 181 19.22 9.62 9.55
N GLN A 182 19.29 8.61 8.68
CA GLN A 182 20.22 7.47 8.82
C GLN A 182 21.55 7.68 8.09
N SER A 183 21.61 8.61 7.13
CA SER A 183 22.85 8.90 6.38
C SER A 183 23.79 9.90 7.06
N ASP A 184 23.36 10.58 8.12
CA ASP A 184 24.14 11.64 8.78
C ASP A 184 25.05 11.15 9.93
N GLY A 185 25.16 9.83 10.15
CA GLY A 185 25.93 9.22 11.24
C GLY A 185 27.32 8.70 10.88
N GLY A 186 27.91 9.12 9.74
CA GLY A 186 29.11 8.48 9.19
C GLY A 186 30.16 9.44 8.64
N VAL A 187 30.51 10.49 9.37
CA VAL A 187 31.81 11.14 9.21
C VAL A 187 32.40 11.30 10.61
N ASP A 188 33.07 10.26 11.09
CA ASP A 188 34.09 10.44 12.11
C ASP A 188 35.42 10.62 11.39
N GLU A 189 35.99 11.81 11.61
CA GLU A 189 37.38 12.15 11.37
C GLU A 189 38.30 11.05 11.89
N ALA A 190 39.24 10.62 11.04
CA ALA A 190 40.48 10.00 11.49
C ALA A 190 41.64 10.52 10.63
N ASP A 191 42.16 11.65 11.09
CA ASP A 191 43.58 11.92 11.33
C ASP A 191 44.64 11.69 10.22
N LYS A 192 45.32 12.82 9.95
CA LYS A 192 46.70 13.04 9.42
C LYS A 192 46.92 13.21 7.91
#